data_AF-A0A8B6CWZ9-F1
#
_entry.id   AF-A0A8B6CWZ9-F1
#
_cell.length_a   1.000
_cell.length_b   1.000
_cell.length_c   1.000
_cell.angle_alpha   90.00
_cell.angle_beta   90.00
_cell.angle_gamma   90.00
#
_symmetry.space_group_name_H-M   'P 1'
#
loop_
_entity.id
_entity.type
_entity.pdbx_description
1 polymer ?
#
loop_
_entity_poly.entity_id
_entity_poly.type
_entity_poly.pdbx_seq_one_letter_code
_entity_poly.pdbx_strand_id
1 'polypeptide(L)'
;MTICNLFWALNNEFSNNGDRLPVVENAETVEGKYNKQRKSHHVDINQMGNISYPFSCPENYNPDAYPGRIAEDILCMKRPKFLENMKNPCWKEKDRMRCLPYFQIVGVCRSGVADLYNRMLMHPKIVGNTGPHSRETDFWSWKRYGLSFFDIRLINYGDFYTLSDFSNFFEQIQRSKEENKYDLITGHADSMDFWQAFDWRKIPQNNPKSTAPKYTTPDLIKHINPNIKIIS
;
A
#
# COMPACT_ATOMS: atom_id res chain seq x y z
N MET A 1 16.52 15.12 -4.90
CA MET A 1 16.82 15.00 -3.45
C MET A 1 15.70 14.15 -2.86
N THR A 2 15.99 12.91 -2.46
CA THR A 2 14.95 11.93 -2.10
C THR A 2 14.27 12.32 -0.79
N ILE A 3 12.95 12.15 -0.71
CA ILE A 3 12.09 12.37 0.47
C ILE A 3 12.71 11.81 1.76
N CYS A 4 13.32 10.62 1.68
CA CYS A 4 14.04 9.99 2.79
C CYS A 4 15.23 10.81 3.36
N ASN A 5 15.94 11.60 2.53
CA ASN A 5 17.10 12.37 2.99
C ASN A 5 16.69 13.57 3.84
N LEU A 6 15.59 14.24 3.50
CA LEU A 6 15.04 15.33 4.29
C LEU A 6 14.44 14.82 5.61
N PHE A 7 13.78 13.65 5.62
CA PHE A 7 13.23 13.09 6.86
C PHE A 7 14.33 12.60 7.82
N TRP A 8 15.41 11.99 7.32
CA TRP A 8 16.57 11.66 8.17
C TRP A 8 17.19 12.92 8.80
N ALA A 9 17.25 14.03 8.04
CA ALA A 9 17.70 15.31 8.58
C ALA A 9 16.75 15.88 9.64
N LEU A 10 15.43 15.85 9.40
CA LEU A 10 14.42 16.35 10.35
C LEU A 10 14.34 15.50 11.64
N ASN A 11 14.44 14.17 11.55
CA ASN A 11 14.46 13.32 12.73
C ASN A 11 15.74 13.48 13.56
N ASN A 12 16.89 13.79 12.93
CA ASN A 12 18.12 14.10 13.65
C ASN A 12 18.05 15.47 14.37
N GLU A 13 17.28 16.43 13.86
CA GLU A 13 17.02 17.69 14.58
C GLU A 13 16.11 17.48 15.80
N PHE A 14 15.11 16.60 15.71
CA PHE A 14 14.28 16.25 16.87
C PHE A 14 15.03 15.41 17.92
N SER A 15 16.02 14.60 17.52
CA SER A 15 16.85 13.84 18.47
C SER A 15 17.81 14.71 19.30
N ASN A 16 18.05 15.96 18.90
CA ASN A 16 18.91 16.89 19.63
C ASN A 16 18.17 17.73 20.70
N ASN A 17 16.83 17.64 20.75
CA ASN A 17 16.02 18.27 21.78
C ASN A 17 15.43 17.21 22.73
N GLY A 18 16.24 16.78 23.69
CA GLY A 18 15.80 16.68 25.09
C GLY A 18 14.99 15.49 25.59
N ASP A 19 14.34 14.67 24.76
CA ASP A 19 13.54 13.53 25.28
C ASP A 19 14.21 12.17 25.03
N ARG A 20 15.01 11.73 26.01
CA ARG A 20 15.50 10.35 26.12
C ARG A 20 14.31 9.41 26.32
N LEU A 21 13.94 8.65 25.29
CA LEU A 21 13.23 7.39 25.48
C LEU A 21 14.19 6.37 26.13
N PRO A 22 13.74 5.55 27.11
CA PRO A 22 14.62 4.62 27.79
C PRO A 22 15.14 3.57 26.81
N VAL A 23 16.47 3.44 26.79
CA VAL A 23 17.20 2.36 26.16
C VAL A 23 16.78 1.06 26.85
N VAL A 24 16.07 0.19 26.12
CA VAL A 24 15.95 -1.21 26.52
C VAL A 24 17.20 -1.92 26.01
N GLU A 25 18.23 -1.92 26.85
CA GLU A 25 19.32 -2.89 26.77
C GLU A 25 18.77 -4.30 27.02
N ASN A 26 19.42 -5.28 26.37
CA ASN A 26 19.25 -6.75 26.47
C ASN A 26 18.62 -7.40 25.23
N ALA A 27 19.40 -7.43 24.15
CA ALA A 27 19.24 -8.35 23.03
C ALA A 27 20.16 -9.56 23.23
N GLU A 28 19.82 -10.48 24.13
CA GLU A 28 20.40 -11.82 24.17
C GLU A 28 19.29 -12.82 24.59
N THR A 29 19.23 -13.97 23.91
CA THR A 29 18.36 -15.15 24.13
C THR A 29 16.90 -15.14 23.64
N VAL A 30 16.66 -15.06 22.32
CA VAL A 30 15.48 -15.74 21.70
C VAL A 30 15.81 -16.33 20.32
N GLU A 31 16.95 -17.01 20.16
CA GLU A 31 17.31 -17.71 18.90
C GLU A 31 16.94 -19.21 18.86
N GLY A 32 16.18 -19.70 19.83
CA GLY A 32 16.03 -21.15 20.04
C GLY A 32 14.74 -21.84 19.57
N LYS A 33 13.70 -21.15 19.04
CA LYS A 33 12.36 -21.78 18.93
C LYS A 33 11.48 -21.42 17.73
N TYR A 34 12.05 -21.11 16.56
CA TYR A 34 11.27 -21.00 15.31
C TYR A 34 11.82 -21.89 14.19
N ASN A 35 11.92 -23.19 14.46
CA ASN A 35 12.18 -24.21 13.44
C ASN A 35 11.33 -25.46 13.69
N LYS A 36 10.02 -25.36 13.44
CA LYS A 36 9.19 -26.53 13.07
C LYS A 36 7.81 -26.08 12.57
N GLN A 37 7.60 -26.21 11.26
CA GLN A 37 6.34 -26.53 10.56
C GLN A 37 6.29 -25.83 9.19
N ARG A 38 7.09 -26.33 8.24
CA ARG A 38 6.71 -26.27 6.81
C ARG A 38 5.93 -27.55 6.51
N LYS A 39 4.61 -27.45 6.42
CA LYS A 39 3.79 -28.41 5.66
C LYS A 39 3.23 -27.64 4.47
N SER A 40 3.54 -28.11 3.26
CA SER A 40 2.90 -27.64 2.04
C SER A 40 1.41 -27.97 2.12
N HIS A 41 0.57 -26.96 2.01
CA HIS A 41 -0.82 -27.13 1.64
C HIS A 41 -0.98 -26.47 0.28
N HIS A 42 -1.13 -27.31 -0.76
CA HIS A 42 -1.74 -26.88 -2.00
C HIS A 42 -3.16 -26.45 -1.67
N VAL A 43 -3.44 -25.16 -1.84
CA VAL A 43 -4.79 -24.61 -1.69
C VAL A 43 -5.40 -24.59 -3.08
N ASP A 44 -6.45 -25.39 -3.27
CA ASP A 44 -7.24 -25.44 -4.50
C ASP A 44 -7.84 -24.07 -4.82
N ILE A 45 -7.62 -23.64 -6.06
CA ILE A 45 -7.90 -22.28 -6.58
C ILE A 45 -9.42 -22.00 -6.68
N ASN A 46 -10.28 -23.01 -6.52
CA ASN A 46 -11.72 -22.92 -6.75
C ASN A 46 -12.58 -22.69 -5.48
N GLN A 47 -11.98 -22.43 -4.31
CA GLN A 47 -12.71 -22.14 -3.06
C GLN A 47 -12.61 -20.67 -2.58
N MET A 48 -12.11 -19.74 -3.39
CA MET A 48 -12.00 -18.31 -3.03
C MET A 48 -13.33 -17.51 -3.15
N GLY A 49 -14.46 -18.18 -2.97
CA GLY A 49 -15.76 -17.52 -2.82
C GLY A 49 -16.00 -17.15 -1.36
N ASN A 50 -15.96 -15.85 -1.05
CA ASN A 50 -16.37 -15.26 0.24
C ASN A 50 -15.57 -15.67 1.48
N ILE A 51 -14.30 -15.24 1.56
CA ILE A 51 -13.69 -15.01 2.88
C ILE A 51 -14.39 -13.79 3.50
N SER A 52 -15.37 -14.06 4.36
CA SER A 52 -15.97 -13.09 5.28
C SER A 52 -14.92 -12.73 6.33
N TYR A 53 -14.39 -11.52 6.26
CA TYR A 53 -13.49 -11.01 7.30
C TYR A 53 -14.32 -10.56 8.51
N PRO A 54 -13.93 -10.90 9.75
CA PRO A 54 -14.74 -10.68 10.95
C PRO A 54 -14.66 -9.21 11.43
N PHE A 55 -15.21 -8.30 10.64
CA PHE A 55 -15.48 -6.92 11.03
C PHE A 55 -16.88 -6.49 10.57
N SER A 56 -17.51 -5.62 11.35
CA SER A 56 -18.83 -5.07 11.03
C SER A 56 -18.68 -3.85 10.12
N CYS A 57 -19.25 -3.92 8.93
CA CYS A 57 -19.39 -2.76 8.04
C CYS A 57 -20.75 -2.10 8.24
N PRO A 58 -20.85 -0.77 8.06
CA PRO A 58 -22.16 -0.13 7.93
C PRO A 58 -22.93 -0.77 6.78
N GLU A 59 -24.22 -1.10 6.99
CA GLU A 59 -25.07 -1.73 5.96
C GLU A 59 -25.13 -0.91 4.66
N ASN A 60 -24.96 0.41 4.77
CA ASN A 60 -24.95 1.36 3.66
C ASN A 60 -23.60 2.07 3.50
N TYR A 61 -22.48 1.36 3.69
CA TYR A 61 -21.17 1.94 3.43
C TYR A 61 -21.06 2.36 1.96
N ASN A 62 -21.02 3.68 1.73
CA ASN A 62 -20.83 4.27 0.41
C ASN A 62 -19.49 5.01 0.39
N PRO A 63 -18.45 4.50 -0.30
CA PRO A 63 -17.17 5.21 -0.43
C PRO A 63 -17.35 6.57 -1.13
N ASP A 64 -18.33 6.69 -2.03
CA ASP A 64 -18.66 7.94 -2.74
C ASP A 64 -19.34 8.98 -1.84
N ALA A 65 -19.74 8.63 -0.60
CA ALA A 65 -20.34 9.59 0.32
C ALA A 65 -19.33 10.57 0.93
N TYR A 66 -18.02 10.26 0.84
CA TYR A 66 -16.95 11.08 1.42
C TYR A 66 -15.76 11.29 0.48
N PRO A 67 -15.96 11.81 -0.74
CA PRO A 67 -14.89 11.95 -1.72
C PRO A 67 -13.84 12.92 -1.19
N GLY A 68 -12.67 12.39 -0.83
CA GLY A 68 -11.49 13.18 -0.45
C GLY A 68 -11.54 13.88 0.91
N ARG A 69 -12.52 13.58 1.78
CA ARG A 69 -12.66 14.26 3.10
C ARG A 69 -12.16 13.45 4.29
N ILE A 70 -12.28 12.12 4.20
CA ILE A 70 -11.80 11.17 5.20
C ILE A 70 -11.24 9.95 4.46
N ALA A 71 -10.40 9.17 5.15
CA ALA A 71 -9.84 7.95 4.57
C ALA A 71 -10.96 6.94 4.33
N GLU A 72 -10.99 6.36 3.13
CA GLU A 72 -11.95 5.29 2.84
C GLU A 72 -11.71 4.06 3.72
N ASP A 73 -12.79 3.40 4.05
CA ASP A 73 -12.81 2.13 4.74
C ASP A 73 -12.62 1.00 3.73
N ILE A 74 -11.36 0.79 3.35
CA ILE A 74 -10.97 -0.25 2.37
C ILE A 74 -11.49 -1.63 2.77
N LEU A 75 -11.53 -1.95 4.08
CA LEU A 75 -12.02 -3.25 4.55
C LEU A 75 -13.52 -3.41 4.24
N CYS A 76 -14.30 -2.34 4.33
CA CYS A 76 -15.71 -2.35 3.95
C CYS A 76 -16.01 -2.19 2.46
N MET A 77 -15.00 -1.91 1.64
CA MET A 77 -15.17 -1.89 0.19
C MET A 77 -15.33 -3.30 -0.36
N LYS A 78 -16.30 -3.47 -1.26
CA LYS A 78 -16.43 -4.70 -2.05
C LYS A 78 -15.28 -4.78 -3.05
N ARG A 79 -14.64 -5.94 -3.12
CA ARG A 79 -13.58 -6.16 -4.13
C ARG A 79 -14.17 -6.06 -5.54
N PRO A 80 -13.51 -5.34 -6.46
CA PRO A 80 -13.93 -5.33 -7.85
C PRO A 80 -13.76 -6.70 -8.50
N LYS A 81 -14.57 -6.99 -9.51
CA LYS A 81 -14.41 -8.20 -10.34
C LYS A 81 -13.31 -7.96 -11.36
N PHE A 82 -12.15 -8.56 -11.14
CA PHE A 82 -11.00 -8.39 -12.02
C PHE A 82 -11.18 -9.10 -13.38
N LEU A 83 -10.60 -8.52 -14.42
CA LEU A 83 -10.54 -9.06 -15.78
C LEU A 83 -9.48 -10.15 -15.85
N GLU A 84 -9.86 -11.34 -16.36
CA GLU A 84 -8.99 -12.53 -16.39
C GLU A 84 -7.88 -12.45 -17.45
N ASN A 85 -8.09 -11.66 -18.51
CA ASN A 85 -7.16 -11.52 -19.63
C ASN A 85 -6.04 -10.50 -19.39
N MET A 86 -5.98 -9.88 -18.22
CA MET A 86 -4.98 -8.89 -17.86
C MET A 86 -4.06 -9.44 -16.77
N LYS A 87 -2.75 -9.18 -16.88
CA LYS A 87 -1.82 -9.50 -15.78
C LYS A 87 -2.10 -8.64 -14.55
N ASN A 88 -2.25 -7.33 -14.74
CA ASN A 88 -2.66 -6.43 -13.67
C ASN A 88 -4.11 -6.70 -13.25
N PRO A 89 -4.43 -6.63 -11.94
CA PRO A 89 -5.82 -6.69 -11.47
C PRO A 89 -6.57 -5.45 -11.94
N CYS A 90 -7.23 -5.56 -13.10
CA CYS A 90 -7.99 -4.47 -13.70
C CYS A 90 -9.48 -4.77 -13.69
N TRP A 91 -10.34 -3.75 -13.61
CA TRP A 91 -11.79 -3.88 -13.66
C TRP A 91 -12.39 -2.73 -14.47
N LYS A 92 -13.63 -2.91 -14.90
CA LYS A 92 -14.42 -1.84 -15.51
C LYS A 92 -15.18 -1.09 -14.42
N GLU A 93 -15.05 0.23 -14.40
CA GLU A 93 -15.85 1.12 -13.59
C GLU A 93 -16.43 2.19 -14.51
N LYS A 94 -17.76 2.20 -14.65
CA LYS A 94 -18.47 3.03 -15.64
C LYS A 94 -17.84 2.80 -17.03
N ASP A 95 -17.37 3.85 -17.70
CA ASP A 95 -16.75 3.81 -19.03
C ASP A 95 -15.22 3.76 -19.02
N ARG A 96 -14.60 3.52 -17.86
CA ARG A 96 -13.13 3.49 -17.70
C ARG A 96 -12.66 2.15 -17.17
N MET A 97 -11.45 1.77 -17.56
CA MET A 97 -10.76 0.61 -16.99
C MET A 97 -9.82 1.11 -15.89
N ARG A 98 -9.95 0.56 -14.70
CA ARG A 98 -9.04 0.83 -13.58
C ARG A 98 -8.17 -0.37 -13.34
N CYS A 99 -6.96 -0.15 -12.84
CA CYS A 99 -6.02 -1.22 -12.53
C CYS A 99 -5.37 -0.98 -11.17
N LEU A 100 -5.05 -2.07 -10.48
CA LEU A 100 -4.14 -2.10 -9.34
C LEU A 100 -2.75 -2.59 -9.79
N PRO A 101 -1.70 -2.35 -9.01
CA PRO A 101 -0.37 -2.83 -9.34
C PRO A 101 -0.31 -4.37 -9.32
N TYR A 102 0.49 -4.94 -10.21
CA TYR A 102 0.75 -6.38 -10.25
C TYR A 102 1.68 -6.82 -9.12
N PHE A 103 2.65 -5.96 -8.80
CA PHE A 103 3.60 -6.17 -7.72
C PHE A 103 3.80 -4.88 -6.92
N GLN A 104 4.21 -5.03 -5.68
CA GLN A 104 4.57 -3.94 -4.78
C GLN A 104 5.95 -4.21 -4.19
N ILE A 105 6.87 -3.27 -4.34
CA ILE A 105 8.16 -3.31 -3.65
C ILE A 105 8.02 -2.50 -2.37
N VAL A 106 8.18 -3.18 -1.24
CA VAL A 106 8.19 -2.57 0.09
C VAL A 106 9.59 -2.65 0.66
N GLY A 107 10.01 -1.65 1.41
CA GLY A 107 11.33 -1.66 2.01
C GLY A 107 11.58 -0.39 2.82
N VAL A 108 12.69 -0.37 3.56
CA VAL A 108 13.09 0.82 4.32
C VAL A 108 13.78 1.84 3.41
N CYS A 109 13.78 3.11 3.83
CA CYS A 109 14.56 4.15 3.17
C CYS A 109 16.01 3.69 2.98
N ARG A 110 16.55 3.90 1.76
CA ARG A 110 17.92 3.53 1.36
C ARG A 110 18.23 2.03 1.31
N SER A 111 17.22 1.13 1.34
CA SER A 111 17.43 -0.31 1.13
C SER A 111 17.66 -0.71 -0.34
N GLY A 112 17.65 0.24 -1.27
CA GLY A 112 17.80 -0.03 -2.71
C GLY A 112 16.49 -0.24 -3.47
N VAL A 113 15.31 0.02 -2.87
CA VAL A 113 14.00 -0.05 -3.56
C VAL A 113 13.99 0.69 -4.90
N ALA A 114 14.59 1.89 -4.94
CA ALA A 114 14.67 2.70 -6.16
C ALA A 114 15.56 2.06 -7.24
N ASP A 115 16.73 1.54 -6.85
CA ASP A 115 17.65 0.87 -7.78
C ASP A 115 17.01 -0.39 -8.35
N LEU A 116 16.40 -1.22 -7.49
CA LEU A 116 15.70 -2.43 -7.91
C LEU A 116 14.55 -2.10 -8.89
N TYR A 117 13.70 -1.14 -8.55
CA TYR A 117 12.58 -0.76 -9.42
C TYR A 117 13.08 -0.26 -10.78
N ASN A 118 14.10 0.60 -10.80
CA ASN A 118 14.67 1.13 -12.04
C ASN A 118 15.25 0.02 -12.92
N ARG A 119 15.87 -1.02 -12.34
CA ARG A 119 16.33 -2.19 -13.10
C ARG A 119 15.17 -3.02 -13.63
N MET A 120 14.09 -3.15 -12.88
CA MET A 120 12.88 -3.84 -13.35
C MET A 120 12.26 -3.13 -14.55
N LEU A 121 12.26 -1.79 -14.58
CA LEU A 121 11.77 -1.00 -15.72
C LEU A 121 12.56 -1.23 -17.02
N MET A 122 13.75 -1.83 -16.97
CA MET A 122 14.48 -2.23 -18.18
C MET A 122 13.83 -3.41 -18.91
N HIS A 123 12.93 -4.16 -18.25
CA HIS A 123 12.23 -5.26 -18.88
C HIS A 123 11.08 -4.72 -19.76
N PRO A 124 10.97 -5.14 -21.04
CA PRO A 124 10.04 -4.53 -22.00
C PRO A 124 8.56 -4.66 -21.63
N LYS A 125 8.22 -5.65 -20.80
CA LYS A 125 6.84 -5.84 -20.30
C LYS A 125 6.53 -5.08 -19.00
N ILE A 126 7.48 -4.35 -18.41
CA ILE A 126 7.25 -3.60 -17.18
C ILE A 126 7.16 -2.12 -17.52
N VAL A 127 6.03 -1.51 -17.19
CA VAL A 127 5.80 -0.07 -17.36
C VAL A 127 5.70 0.60 -16.00
N GLY A 128 6.36 1.76 -15.86
CA GLY A 128 6.28 2.58 -14.66
C GLY A 128 4.84 3.04 -14.42
N ASN A 129 4.53 3.42 -13.18
CA ASN A 129 3.28 4.11 -12.88
C ASN A 129 3.42 5.62 -13.17
N THR A 130 2.33 6.40 -13.09
CA THR A 130 2.35 7.84 -13.40
C THR A 130 2.77 8.73 -12.22
N GLY A 131 3.13 8.14 -11.08
CA GLY A 131 3.51 8.88 -9.89
C GLY A 131 4.97 9.36 -9.92
N PRO A 132 5.42 10.03 -8.85
CA PRO A 132 6.80 10.47 -8.73
C PRO A 132 7.79 9.33 -8.98
N HIS A 133 8.85 9.64 -9.74
CA HIS A 133 9.87 8.68 -10.16
C HIS A 133 9.30 7.42 -10.85
N SER A 134 8.10 7.53 -11.43
CA SER A 134 7.37 6.45 -12.09
C SER A 134 7.11 5.22 -11.21
N ARG A 135 7.08 5.41 -9.87
CA ARG A 135 7.03 4.29 -8.92
C ARG A 135 6.33 4.58 -7.60
N GLU A 136 6.41 5.80 -7.08
CA GLU A 136 5.81 6.19 -5.80
C GLU A 136 4.39 6.71 -6.00
N THR A 137 3.50 6.50 -5.02
CA THR A 137 2.12 7.04 -5.07
C THR A 137 1.71 7.74 -3.77
N ASP A 138 2.46 7.55 -2.68
CA ASP A 138 2.15 8.00 -1.33
C ASP A 138 0.75 7.60 -0.82
N PHE A 139 0.05 6.70 -1.53
CA PHE A 139 -1.34 6.37 -1.23
C PHE A 139 -1.44 5.63 0.10
N TRP A 140 -0.75 4.50 0.25
CA TRP A 140 -0.84 3.67 1.45
C TRP A 140 -0.21 4.31 2.70
N SER A 141 0.51 5.42 2.51
CA SER A 141 1.14 6.23 3.54
C SER A 141 0.37 7.55 3.74
N TRP A 142 0.91 8.68 3.30
CA TRP A 142 0.45 10.02 3.65
C TRP A 142 -0.88 10.40 3.01
N LYS A 143 -1.00 10.18 1.70
CA LYS A 143 -2.09 10.75 0.91
C LYS A 143 -3.45 10.16 1.26
N ARG A 144 -3.51 8.88 1.64
CA ARG A 144 -4.75 8.29 2.16
C ARG A 144 -5.26 8.96 3.43
N TYR A 145 -4.38 9.51 4.26
CA TYR A 145 -4.78 10.14 5.53
C TYR A 145 -4.77 11.67 5.47
N GLY A 146 -4.75 12.24 4.26
CA GLY A 146 -4.75 13.69 4.04
C GLY A 146 -3.46 14.39 4.49
N LEU A 147 -2.33 13.67 4.51
CA LEU A 147 -1.03 14.21 4.90
C LEU A 147 -0.21 14.61 3.67
N SER A 148 0.68 15.59 3.84
CA SER A 148 1.61 16.07 2.81
C SER A 148 3.03 16.19 3.37
N PHE A 149 4.03 15.88 2.55
CA PHE A 149 5.44 15.91 2.94
C PHE A 149 5.95 17.30 3.33
N PHE A 150 5.57 18.33 2.56
CA PHE A 150 6.16 19.66 2.66
C PHE A 150 5.56 20.52 3.78
N ASP A 151 4.47 20.07 4.39
CA ASP A 151 3.79 20.85 5.42
C ASP A 151 3.29 19.96 6.55
N ILE A 152 4.20 19.67 7.48
CA ILE A 152 3.93 18.91 8.71
C ILE A 152 3.12 19.76 9.71
N ARG A 153 2.99 21.08 9.47
CA ARG A 153 2.33 22.05 10.36
C ARG A 153 0.95 22.48 9.88
N LEU A 154 0.63 22.31 8.60
CA LEU A 154 -0.72 22.38 8.09
C LEU A 154 -1.21 20.95 7.85
N ILE A 155 -1.99 20.42 8.78
CA ILE A 155 -3.01 19.43 8.46
C ILE A 155 -4.02 20.14 7.55
N ASN A 156 -3.64 20.43 6.30
CA ASN A 156 -4.56 20.90 5.29
C ASN A 156 -5.41 19.70 4.91
N TYR A 157 -6.46 19.47 5.72
CA TYR A 157 -7.62 18.71 5.33
C TYR A 157 -8.08 19.24 3.97
N GLY A 158 -7.81 18.49 2.90
CA GLY A 158 -7.95 18.99 1.54
C GLY A 158 -8.22 17.88 0.54
N ASP A 159 -7.30 16.93 0.38
CA ASP A 159 -7.43 15.88 -0.63
C ASP A 159 -6.94 14.53 -0.10
N PHE A 160 -7.81 13.82 0.62
CA PHE A 160 -7.59 12.40 0.90
C PHE A 160 -7.60 11.63 -0.42
N TYR A 161 -6.55 10.87 -0.71
CA TYR A 161 -6.59 10.00 -1.87
C TYR A 161 -7.56 8.86 -1.61
N THR A 162 -8.45 8.65 -2.57
CA THR A 162 -9.32 7.49 -2.67
C THR A 162 -8.60 6.33 -3.37
N LEU A 163 -9.17 5.12 -3.29
CA LEU A 163 -8.73 3.98 -4.09
C LEU A 163 -8.86 4.27 -5.59
N SER A 164 -9.84 5.09 -5.99
CA SER A 164 -9.94 5.59 -7.36
C SER A 164 -8.69 6.41 -7.73
N ASP A 165 -8.26 7.33 -6.87
CA ASP A 165 -7.05 8.13 -7.09
C ASP A 165 -5.80 7.26 -7.16
N PHE A 166 -5.69 6.26 -6.27
CA PHE A 166 -4.62 5.27 -6.34
C PHE A 166 -4.61 4.52 -7.68
N SER A 167 -5.78 4.09 -8.17
CA SER A 167 -5.88 3.36 -9.43
C SER A 167 -5.49 4.21 -10.65
N ASN A 168 -5.62 5.54 -10.57
CA ASN A 168 -5.24 6.44 -11.66
C ASN A 168 -3.73 6.40 -11.93
N PHE A 169 -2.91 6.04 -10.93
CA PHE A 169 -1.46 5.87 -11.13
C PHE A 169 -1.11 4.77 -12.15
N PHE A 170 -2.02 3.82 -12.37
CA PHE A 170 -1.81 2.65 -13.22
C PHE A 170 -2.53 2.73 -14.57
N GLU A 171 -3.01 3.92 -14.95
CA GLU A 171 -3.76 4.13 -16.20
C GLU A 171 -2.95 3.86 -17.48
N GLN A 172 -1.62 3.77 -17.39
CA GLN A 172 -0.75 3.47 -18.53
C GLN A 172 -1.08 2.12 -19.18
N ILE A 173 -1.51 1.14 -18.38
CA ILE A 173 -1.98 -0.17 -18.89
C ILE A 173 -3.20 0.00 -19.79
N GLN A 174 -4.12 0.91 -19.43
CA GLN A 174 -5.29 1.21 -20.26
C GLN A 174 -4.91 1.98 -21.52
N ARG A 175 -4.00 2.95 -21.40
CA ARG A 175 -3.61 3.85 -22.49
C ARG A 175 -2.67 3.22 -23.51
N SER A 176 -2.01 2.11 -23.17
CA SER A 176 -1.11 1.41 -24.08
C SER A 176 -1.85 0.98 -25.36
N LYS A 177 -1.28 1.39 -26.51
CA LYS A 177 -1.73 1.00 -27.85
C LYS A 177 -1.03 -0.25 -28.37
N GLU A 178 -0.17 -0.86 -27.56
CA GLU A 178 0.56 -2.07 -27.94
C GLU A 178 -0.40 -3.25 -28.12
N GLU A 179 -0.17 -4.05 -29.15
CA GLU A 179 -0.93 -5.29 -29.40
C GLU A 179 -0.83 -6.24 -28.20
N ASN A 180 0.30 -6.23 -27.49
CA ASN A 180 0.59 -7.04 -26.32
C ASN A 180 0.29 -6.33 -24.98
N LYS A 181 -0.57 -5.31 -24.96
CA LYS A 181 -0.88 -4.57 -23.71
C LYS A 181 -1.42 -5.44 -22.58
N TYR A 182 -2.01 -6.59 -22.90
CA TYR A 182 -2.52 -7.58 -21.94
C TYR A 182 -1.40 -8.23 -21.10
N ASP A 183 -0.20 -8.26 -21.65
CA ASP A 183 1.02 -8.81 -21.06
C ASP A 183 1.86 -7.78 -20.31
N LEU A 184 1.53 -6.49 -20.45
CA LEU A 184 2.20 -5.42 -19.71
C LEU A 184 1.84 -5.51 -18.23
N ILE A 185 2.85 -5.28 -17.39
CA ILE A 185 2.68 -5.16 -15.96
C ILE A 185 3.15 -3.80 -15.45
N THR A 186 2.47 -3.29 -14.44
CA THR A 186 2.93 -2.13 -13.67
C THR A 186 2.99 -2.46 -12.19
N GLY A 187 3.86 -1.75 -11.47
CA GLY A 187 4.11 -1.96 -10.06
C GLY A 187 4.12 -0.67 -9.26
N HIS A 188 4.00 -0.82 -7.95
CA HIS A 188 4.10 0.25 -6.96
C HIS A 188 5.37 0.03 -6.13
N ALA A 189 6.16 1.07 -5.88
CA ALA A 189 7.37 0.93 -5.08
C ALA A 189 7.61 2.18 -4.26
N ASP A 190 7.12 2.11 -3.03
CA ASP A 190 7.18 3.20 -2.07
C ASP A 190 7.73 2.67 -0.75
N SER A 191 8.87 3.21 -0.33
CA SER A 191 9.51 2.82 0.93
C SER A 191 8.67 3.26 2.14
N MET A 192 7.78 4.23 1.96
CA MET A 192 6.90 4.73 3.01
C MET A 192 5.87 3.68 3.44
N ASP A 193 5.44 2.81 2.52
CA ASP A 193 4.46 1.76 2.81
C ASP A 193 4.91 0.80 3.92
N PHE A 194 6.23 0.64 4.10
CA PHE A 194 6.79 -0.24 5.12
C PHE A 194 6.68 0.37 6.53
N TRP A 195 7.06 1.64 6.70
CA TRP A 195 7.20 2.24 8.04
C TRP A 195 6.05 3.15 8.46
N GLN A 196 5.21 3.62 7.53
CA GLN A 196 4.00 4.42 7.83
C GLN A 196 2.80 3.57 8.28
N ALA A 197 3.00 2.30 8.65
CA ALA A 197 1.94 1.47 9.22
C ALA A 197 1.45 1.93 10.61
N PHE A 198 2.01 3.01 11.18
CA PHE A 198 1.63 3.54 12.51
C PHE A 198 0.24 4.19 12.55
N ASP A 199 -0.30 4.60 11.40
CA ASP A 199 -1.65 5.17 11.31
C ASP A 199 -2.76 4.11 11.37
N TRP A 200 -2.43 2.88 11.79
CA TRP A 200 -3.39 1.79 11.99
C TRP A 200 -4.57 2.16 12.91
N ARG A 201 -4.40 3.12 13.83
CA ARG A 201 -5.49 3.62 14.68
C ARG A 201 -6.59 4.34 13.90
N LYS A 202 -6.30 4.81 12.68
CA LYS A 202 -7.27 5.44 11.77
C LYS A 202 -8.07 4.41 10.96
N ILE A 203 -7.76 3.12 11.05
CA ILE A 203 -8.55 2.05 10.43
C ILE A 203 -9.80 1.81 11.32
N PRO A 204 -11.03 1.97 10.79
CA PRO A 204 -12.26 1.90 11.60
C PRO A 204 -12.42 0.60 12.40
N GLN A 205 -11.90 -0.51 11.88
CA GLN A 205 -12.01 -1.84 12.49
C GLN A 205 -11.00 -2.08 13.62
N ASN A 206 -10.09 -1.14 13.86
CA ASN A 206 -9.16 -1.20 14.98
C ASN A 206 -9.71 -0.47 16.21
N ASN A 207 -9.33 -0.94 17.40
CA ASN A 207 -9.57 -0.20 18.64
C ASN A 207 -8.47 0.85 18.82
N PRO A 208 -8.77 2.16 18.79
CA PRO A 208 -7.76 3.21 18.91
C PRO A 208 -7.05 3.24 20.28
N LYS A 209 -7.68 2.67 21.32
CA LYS A 209 -7.12 2.56 22.67
C LYS A 209 -6.26 1.31 22.88
N SER A 210 -6.19 0.42 21.89
CA SER A 210 -5.35 -0.77 21.96
C SER A 210 -3.85 -0.40 21.90
N THR A 211 -3.01 -1.26 22.46
CA THR A 211 -1.55 -1.16 22.35
C THR A 211 -1.03 -1.71 21.02
N ALA A 212 -1.81 -2.57 20.35
CA ALA A 212 -1.46 -3.18 19.07
C ALA A 212 -2.63 -3.16 18.07
N PRO A 213 -2.34 -3.08 16.76
CA PRO A 213 -3.36 -3.19 15.70
C PRO A 213 -3.93 -4.60 15.59
N LYS A 214 -5.22 -4.69 15.24
CA LYS A 214 -5.82 -5.92 14.70
C LYS A 214 -5.61 -6.01 13.18
N TYR A 215 -5.68 -4.87 12.51
CA TYR A 215 -5.48 -4.71 11.07
C TYR A 215 -4.43 -3.63 10.79
N THR A 216 -3.70 -3.81 9.71
CA THR A 216 -2.59 -2.96 9.27
C THR A 216 -2.71 -2.67 7.77
N THR A 217 -1.91 -1.74 7.26
CA THR A 217 -1.87 -1.42 5.82
C THR A 217 -1.71 -2.67 4.93
N PRO A 218 -0.85 -3.65 5.23
CA PRO A 218 -0.80 -4.94 4.52
C PRO A 218 -2.15 -5.67 4.43
N ASP A 219 -2.97 -5.66 5.49
CA ASP A 219 -4.30 -6.29 5.48
C ASP A 219 -5.23 -5.59 4.49
N LEU A 220 -5.15 -4.25 4.42
CA LEU A 220 -5.93 -3.43 3.49
C LEU A 220 -5.51 -3.71 2.03
N ILE A 221 -4.21 -3.79 1.77
CA ILE A 221 -3.64 -4.12 0.47
C ILE A 221 -4.13 -5.50 0.03
N LYS A 222 -4.02 -6.50 0.91
CA LYS A 222 -4.41 -7.89 0.61
C LYS A 222 -5.93 -8.03 0.43
N HIS A 223 -6.72 -7.26 1.16
CA HIS A 223 -8.18 -7.25 1.00
C HIS A 223 -8.58 -6.82 -0.41
N ILE A 224 -8.03 -5.72 -0.91
CA ILE A 224 -8.40 -5.19 -2.23
C ILE A 224 -7.67 -5.88 -3.39
N ASN A 225 -6.42 -6.30 -3.17
CA ASN A 225 -5.58 -6.98 -4.16
C ASN A 225 -5.04 -8.32 -3.61
N PRO A 226 -5.86 -9.38 -3.60
CA PRO A 226 -5.50 -10.64 -2.96
C PRO A 226 -4.32 -11.36 -3.63
N ASN A 227 -4.05 -11.08 -4.91
CA ASN A 227 -3.00 -11.75 -5.68
C ASN A 227 -1.75 -10.90 -5.88
N ILE A 228 -1.61 -9.79 -5.13
CA ILE A 228 -0.45 -8.92 -5.23
C ILE A 228 0.85 -9.66 -4.90
N LYS A 229 1.89 -9.38 -5.68
CA LYS A 229 3.25 -9.88 -5.42
C LYS A 229 4.02 -8.86 -4.60
N ILE A 230 4.34 -9.18 -3.35
CA ILE A 230 5.15 -8.32 -2.49
C ILE A 230 6.62 -8.72 -2.64
N ILE A 231 7.47 -7.74 -2.90
CA ILE A 231 8.93 -7.87 -3.02
C ILE A 231 9.55 -7.02 -1.89
N SER A 232 10.42 -7.61 -1.07
CA SER A 232 11.07 -6.97 0.08
C SER A 232 12.57 -7.17 0.06
#